data_AF-A0A7W2LYF0-F1
#
_entry.id   AF-A0A7W2LYF0-F1
#
_cell.length_a   1.000
_cell.length_b   1.000
_cell.length_c   1.000
_cell.angle_alpha   90.00
_cell.angle_beta   90.00
_cell.angle_gamma   90.00
#
_symmetry.space_group_name_H-M   'P 1'
#
loop_
_entity.id
_entity.type
_entity.pdbx_description
1 polymer ?
#
loop_
_entity_poly.entity_id
_entity_poly.type
_entity_poly.pdbx_seq_one_letter_code
_entity_poly.pdbx_strand_id
1 'polypeptide(L)'
;MSKNKMSKGLWVGLVSAFIVFILSPAIIALALYYVNLGNISHKPDDWGAFGSLLSGVFTYIAAIGTLGTLFFLVYQQGKNNEIINRQLALQTFEEYEKHRKLFFEKLAEIESHYDGKIRFPQRERVYSSIFHMNSPSAMHYVLSTDENNPNARPKDLTDCLHKYKKISEMLSDYKSFNNCISIIIETLDLSYDLGIAAEHEIRDGQILWFDTPTALNINEIGAAIERIERTLNTVLFMSNNKPVASIYHKAQSHLFREFVLGHMSEHRNRFPVTIVGHS
;
A
#
# COMPACT_ATOMS: atom_id res chain seq x y z
N MET A 1 -13.73 -22.66 23.77
CA MET A 1 -14.93 -21.85 24.09
C MET A 1 -15.37 -22.16 25.53
N SER A 2 -14.67 -21.63 26.55
CA SER A 2 -15.04 -21.79 27.97
C SER A 2 -14.24 -20.80 28.84
N LYS A 3 -14.66 -19.54 28.87
CA LYS A 3 -14.13 -18.51 29.79
C LYS A 3 -15.20 -17.54 30.30
N ASN A 4 -16.48 -17.96 30.32
CA ASN A 4 -17.59 -17.02 30.60
C ASN A 4 -18.50 -17.42 31.78
N LYS A 5 -18.00 -18.23 32.71
CA LYS A 5 -18.73 -18.63 33.94
C LYS A 5 -17.91 -18.44 35.21
N MET A 6 -16.95 -17.51 35.24
CA MET A 6 -16.43 -17.03 36.53
C MET A 6 -17.58 -16.25 37.19
N SER A 7 -18.12 -16.81 38.27
CA SER A 7 -19.52 -16.68 38.64
C SER A 7 -19.98 -15.23 38.87
N LYS A 8 -21.15 -14.88 38.32
CA LYS A 8 -21.81 -13.60 38.60
C LYS A 8 -21.92 -13.35 40.12
N GLY A 9 -22.07 -14.40 40.93
CA GLY A 9 -22.10 -14.31 42.39
C GLY A 9 -20.78 -13.84 43.03
N LEU A 10 -19.62 -14.20 42.47
CA LEU A 10 -18.33 -13.76 42.98
C LEU A 10 -18.05 -12.28 42.66
N TRP A 11 -18.51 -11.80 41.49
CA TRP A 11 -18.49 -10.38 41.14
C TRP A 11 -19.45 -9.54 42.00
N VAL A 12 -20.68 -10.03 42.24
CA VAL A 12 -21.63 -9.37 43.13
C VAL A 12 -21.07 -9.29 44.57
N GLY A 13 -20.46 -10.37 45.06
CA GLY A 13 -19.78 -10.40 46.36
C GLY A 13 -18.66 -9.36 46.46
N LEU A 14 -17.76 -9.29 45.47
CA LEU A 14 -16.67 -8.31 45.45
C LEU A 14 -17.16 -6.86 45.38
N VAL A 15 -18.17 -6.58 44.56
CA VAL A 15 -18.75 -5.23 44.47
C VAL A 15 -19.43 -4.84 45.78
N SER A 16 -20.18 -5.75 46.41
CA SER A 16 -20.79 -5.48 47.71
C SER A 16 -19.76 -5.24 48.82
N ALA A 17 -18.66 -6.02 48.86
CA ALA A 17 -17.58 -5.82 49.82
C ALA A 17 -16.86 -4.48 49.60
N PHE A 18 -16.65 -4.08 48.34
CA PHE A 18 -16.05 -2.79 47.98
C PHE A 18 -16.93 -1.60 48.40
N ILE A 19 -18.24 -1.68 48.16
CA ILE A 19 -19.21 -0.66 48.60
C ILE A 19 -19.23 -0.55 50.13
N VAL A 20 -19.23 -1.68 50.84
CA VAL A 20 -19.20 -1.69 52.31
C VAL A 20 -17.90 -1.11 52.85
N PHE A 21 -16.75 -1.45 52.26
CA PHE A 21 -15.45 -0.95 52.71
C PHE A 21 -15.28 0.56 52.46
N ILE A 22 -15.93 1.09 51.44
CA ILE A 22 -15.89 2.49 51.03
C ILE A 22 -16.90 3.34 51.80
N LEU A 23 -18.09 2.81 52.07
CA LEU A 23 -19.12 3.55 52.82
C LEU A 23 -18.95 3.41 54.33
N SER A 24 -18.25 2.36 54.81
CA SER A 24 -18.06 2.15 56.25
C SER A 24 -17.35 3.30 56.96
N PRO A 25 -16.31 3.98 56.43
CA PRO A 25 -15.68 5.09 57.15
C PRO A 25 -16.61 6.28 57.32
N ALA A 26 -17.47 6.56 56.32
CA ALA A 26 -18.49 7.59 56.38
C ALA A 26 -19.58 7.26 57.42
N ILE A 27 -20.05 6.00 57.43
CA ILE A 27 -21.06 5.52 58.39
C ILE A 27 -20.47 5.51 59.81
N ILE A 28 -19.23 5.05 59.98
CA ILE A 28 -18.51 5.01 61.27
C ILE A 28 -18.30 6.44 61.80
N ALA A 29 -17.90 7.38 60.94
CA ALA A 29 -17.69 8.77 61.33
C ALA A 29 -18.99 9.42 61.82
N LEU A 30 -20.12 9.18 61.12
CA LEU A 30 -21.43 9.66 61.54
C LEU A 30 -21.95 8.97 62.82
N ALA A 31 -21.70 7.66 62.96
CA ALA A 31 -22.07 6.90 64.15
C ALA A 31 -21.27 7.35 65.40
N LEU A 32 -19.96 7.58 65.26
CA LEU A 32 -19.10 8.10 66.32
C LEU A 32 -19.51 9.52 66.73
N TYR A 33 -19.92 10.36 65.77
CA TYR A 33 -20.47 11.68 66.07
C TYR A 33 -21.76 11.57 66.87
N TYR A 34 -22.70 10.71 66.45
CA TYR A 34 -23.97 10.48 67.14
C TYR A 34 -23.80 9.93 68.56
N VAL A 35 -22.90 8.97 68.76
CA VAL A 35 -22.63 8.38 70.10
C VAL A 35 -22.00 9.41 71.04
N ASN A 36 -21.11 10.28 70.56
CA ASN A 36 -20.40 11.24 71.42
C ASN A 36 -21.22 12.51 71.76
N LEU A 37 -22.17 12.92 70.91
CA LEU A 37 -22.93 14.18 71.08
C LEU A 37 -24.43 13.99 71.38
N GLY A 38 -24.97 12.76 71.22
CA GLY A 38 -26.37 12.44 71.52
C GLY A 38 -27.36 12.88 70.44
N ASN A 39 -28.66 12.82 70.76
CA ASN A 39 -29.75 12.96 69.76
C ASN A 39 -29.85 14.37 69.14
N ILE A 40 -29.71 15.45 69.93
CA ILE A 40 -29.80 16.85 69.47
C ILE A 40 -29.00 17.75 70.42
N SER A 41 -27.89 18.36 69.95
CA SER A 41 -27.16 19.36 70.73
C SER A 41 -27.83 20.74 70.63
N HIS A 42 -27.92 21.42 71.77
CA HIS A 42 -28.42 22.78 71.89
C HIS A 42 -27.30 23.84 71.83
N LYS A 43 -26.05 23.42 71.63
CA LYS A 43 -24.90 24.33 71.49
C LYS A 43 -24.64 24.65 70.02
N PRO A 44 -24.54 25.93 69.62
CA PRO A 44 -24.25 26.33 68.25
C PRO A 44 -22.94 25.75 67.68
N ASP A 45 -21.90 25.61 68.51
CA ASP A 45 -20.58 25.11 68.09
C ASP A 45 -20.62 23.66 67.56
N ASP A 46 -21.52 22.83 68.10
CA ASP A 46 -21.67 21.43 67.71
C ASP A 46 -22.26 21.28 66.29
N TRP A 47 -23.08 22.25 65.87
CA TRP A 47 -23.61 22.33 64.50
C TRP A 47 -22.55 22.72 63.48
N GLY A 48 -21.60 23.58 63.86
CA GLY A 48 -20.42 23.90 63.05
C GLY A 48 -19.55 22.66 62.81
N ALA A 49 -19.27 21.90 63.88
CA ALA A 49 -18.51 20.65 63.80
C ALA A 49 -19.22 19.58 62.96
N PHE A 50 -20.54 19.46 63.08
CA PHE A 50 -21.34 18.57 62.21
C PHE A 50 -21.21 18.95 60.73
N GLY A 51 -21.35 20.24 60.41
CA GLY A 51 -21.22 20.74 59.03
C GLY A 51 -19.86 20.40 58.42
N SER A 52 -18.77 20.57 59.17
CA SER A 52 -17.42 20.18 58.74
C SER A 52 -17.28 18.67 58.52
N LEU A 53 -17.81 17.85 59.44
CA LEU A 53 -17.80 16.38 59.31
C LEU A 53 -18.57 15.92 58.07
N LEU A 54 -19.79 16.44 57.88
CA LEU A 54 -20.66 16.10 56.76
C LEU A 54 -20.03 16.51 55.43
N SER A 55 -19.43 17.70 55.36
CA SER A 55 -18.68 18.17 54.20
C SER A 55 -17.48 17.26 53.87
N GLY A 56 -16.74 16.81 54.89
CA GLY A 56 -15.65 15.84 54.73
C GLY A 56 -16.12 14.50 54.18
N VAL A 57 -17.24 13.97 54.67
CA VAL A 57 -17.86 12.73 54.18
C VAL A 57 -18.28 12.86 52.72
N PHE A 58 -18.95 13.95 52.33
CA PHE A 58 -19.35 14.17 50.95
C PHE A 58 -18.15 14.35 50.02
N THR A 59 -17.11 15.07 50.46
CA THR A 59 -15.86 15.23 49.69
C THR A 59 -15.17 13.88 49.48
N TYR A 60 -15.14 13.02 50.49
CA TYR A 60 -14.59 11.67 50.41
C TYR A 60 -15.37 10.81 49.39
N ILE A 61 -16.71 10.78 49.48
CA ILE A 61 -17.56 10.05 48.52
C ILE A 61 -17.35 10.59 47.09
N ALA A 62 -17.26 11.91 46.92
CA ALA A 62 -17.00 12.53 45.62
C ALA A 62 -15.63 12.15 45.04
N ALA A 63 -14.59 12.09 45.89
CA ALA A 63 -13.25 11.65 45.50
C ALA A 63 -13.25 10.19 45.01
N ILE A 64 -13.99 9.31 45.69
CA ILE A 64 -14.16 7.91 45.26
C ILE A 64 -14.91 7.80 43.93
N GLY A 65 -15.98 8.57 43.75
CA GLY A 65 -16.70 8.64 42.47
C GLY A 65 -15.78 9.08 41.32
N THR A 66 -14.90 10.03 41.59
CA THR A 66 -13.88 10.50 40.64
C THR A 66 -12.88 9.39 40.32
N LEU A 67 -12.36 8.68 41.32
CA LEU A 67 -11.44 7.55 41.13
C LEU A 67 -12.08 6.43 40.31
N GLY A 68 -13.34 6.08 40.57
CA GLY A 68 -14.08 5.08 39.81
C GLY A 68 -14.24 5.49 38.34
N THR A 69 -14.52 6.77 38.09
CA THR A 69 -14.63 7.32 36.74
C THR A 69 -13.29 7.24 36.00
N LEU A 70 -12.18 7.61 36.65
CA LEU A 70 -10.85 7.50 36.07
C LEU A 70 -10.48 6.05 35.73
N PHE A 71 -10.75 5.11 36.63
CA PHE A 71 -10.51 3.70 36.39
C PHE A 71 -11.32 3.16 35.20
N PHE A 72 -12.61 3.54 35.13
CA PHE A 72 -13.47 3.18 34.01
C PHE A 72 -12.95 3.74 32.67
N LEU A 73 -12.53 5.00 32.65
CA LEU A 73 -11.95 5.64 31.47
C LEU A 73 -10.68 4.92 30.99
N VAL A 74 -9.76 4.58 31.90
CA VAL A 74 -8.53 3.83 31.56
C VAL A 74 -8.85 2.45 30.99
N TYR A 75 -9.79 1.72 31.61
CA TYR A 75 -10.23 0.42 31.12
C TYR A 75 -10.87 0.51 29.71
N GLN A 76 -11.72 1.51 29.50
CA GLN A 76 -12.37 1.75 28.22
C GLN A 76 -11.35 2.15 27.15
N GLN A 77 -10.36 2.97 27.48
CA GLN A 77 -9.28 3.35 26.58
C GLN A 77 -8.49 2.14 26.08
N GLY A 78 -8.14 1.20 26.96
CA GLY A 78 -7.44 -0.02 26.57
C GLY A 78 -8.22 -0.87 25.55
N LYS A 79 -9.52 -1.05 25.76
CA LYS A 79 -10.40 -1.77 24.82
C LYS A 79 -10.57 -1.02 23.50
N ASN A 80 -10.74 0.29 23.56
CA ASN A 80 -10.89 1.12 22.36
C ASN A 80 -9.62 1.04 21.49
N ASN A 81 -8.43 1.07 22.09
CA ASN A 81 -7.18 0.92 21.35
C ASN A 81 -7.09 -0.42 20.60
N GLU A 82 -7.53 -1.52 21.22
CA GLU A 82 -7.56 -2.82 20.54
C GLU A 82 -8.51 -2.83 19.32
N ILE A 83 -9.70 -2.25 19.47
CA ILE A 83 -10.67 -2.12 18.38
C ILE A 83 -10.11 -1.24 17.25
N ILE A 84 -9.51 -0.09 17.60
CA ILE A 84 -8.88 0.83 16.66
C ILE A 84 -7.78 0.10 15.87
N ASN A 85 -6.90 -0.64 16.55
CA ASN A 85 -5.82 -1.38 15.88
C ASN A 85 -6.36 -2.43 14.89
N ARG A 86 -7.43 -3.14 15.27
CA ARG A 86 -8.09 -4.09 14.36
C ARG A 86 -8.74 -3.39 13.16
N GLN A 87 -9.38 -2.24 13.38
CA GLN A 87 -9.96 -1.44 12.31
C GLN A 87 -8.88 -0.91 11.35
N LEU A 88 -7.76 -0.41 11.87
CA LEU A 88 -6.62 0.03 11.06
C LEU A 88 -6.06 -1.12 10.22
N ALA A 89 -5.87 -2.31 10.81
CA ALA A 89 -5.39 -3.48 10.07
C ALA A 89 -6.35 -3.90 8.94
N LEU A 90 -7.67 -3.89 9.20
CA LEU A 90 -8.67 -4.16 8.17
C LEU A 90 -8.66 -3.10 7.07
N GLN A 91 -8.53 -1.82 7.44
CA GLN A 91 -8.44 -0.73 6.48
C GLN A 91 -7.20 -0.88 5.59
N THR A 92 -6.02 -1.19 6.15
CA THR A 92 -4.80 -1.43 5.37
C THR A 92 -4.95 -2.61 4.42
N PHE A 93 -5.60 -3.68 4.85
CA PHE A 93 -5.90 -4.83 3.99
C PHE A 93 -6.81 -4.44 2.82
N GLU A 94 -7.89 -3.71 3.08
CA GLU A 94 -8.81 -3.24 2.04
C GLU A 94 -8.14 -2.29 1.06
N GLU A 95 -7.28 -1.38 1.55
CA GLU A 95 -6.50 -0.47 0.71
C GLU A 95 -5.56 -1.22 -0.22
N TYR A 96 -4.86 -2.24 0.30
CA TYR A 96 -4.02 -3.13 -0.50
C TYR A 96 -4.81 -3.84 -1.60
N GLU A 97 -5.97 -4.42 -1.26
CA GLU A 97 -6.83 -5.10 -2.23
C GLU A 97 -7.33 -4.14 -3.32
N LYS A 98 -7.81 -2.95 -2.91
CA LYS A 98 -8.31 -1.92 -3.83
C LYS A 98 -7.20 -1.42 -4.77
N HIS A 99 -6.01 -1.14 -4.25
CA HIS A 99 -4.88 -0.67 -5.06
C HIS A 99 -4.44 -1.71 -6.09
N ARG A 100 -4.32 -2.99 -5.67
CA ARG A 100 -3.98 -4.11 -6.56
C ARG A 100 -5.05 -4.32 -7.63
N LYS A 101 -6.34 -4.27 -7.26
CA LYS A 101 -7.45 -4.39 -8.21
C LYS A 101 -7.45 -3.26 -9.24
N LEU A 102 -7.30 -2.01 -8.78
CA LEU A 102 -7.22 -0.84 -9.66
C LEU A 102 -6.07 -0.96 -10.66
N PHE A 103 -4.91 -1.45 -10.22
CA PHE A 103 -3.76 -1.69 -11.12
C PHE A 103 -4.12 -2.69 -12.23
N PHE A 104 -4.77 -3.79 -11.89
CA PHE A 104 -5.17 -4.80 -12.88
C PHE A 104 -6.25 -4.30 -13.84
N GLU A 105 -7.19 -3.49 -13.35
CA GLU A 105 -8.20 -2.82 -14.18
C GLU A 105 -7.52 -1.87 -15.17
N LYS A 106 -6.54 -1.08 -14.74
CA LYS A 106 -5.78 -0.19 -15.63
C LYS A 106 -5.00 -0.94 -16.70
N LEU A 107 -4.38 -2.07 -16.36
CA LEU A 107 -3.74 -2.92 -17.36
C LEU A 107 -4.76 -3.48 -18.37
N ALA A 108 -5.94 -3.91 -17.91
CA ALA A 108 -7.00 -4.39 -18.80
C ALA A 108 -7.56 -3.29 -19.71
N GLU A 109 -7.69 -2.05 -19.21
CA GLU A 109 -8.06 -0.88 -20.03
C GLU A 109 -7.03 -0.65 -21.15
N ILE A 110 -5.73 -0.82 -20.86
CA ILE A 110 -4.65 -0.72 -21.85
C ILE A 110 -4.76 -1.84 -22.89
N GLU A 111 -4.98 -3.09 -22.48
CA GLU A 111 -5.19 -4.21 -23.43
C GLU A 111 -6.36 -3.94 -24.38
N SER A 112 -7.49 -3.48 -23.82
CA SER A 112 -8.68 -3.14 -24.60
C SER A 112 -8.43 -1.96 -25.54
N HIS A 113 -7.62 -0.99 -25.14
CA HIS A 113 -7.31 0.17 -25.98
C HIS A 113 -6.54 -0.22 -27.26
N TYR A 114 -5.67 -1.23 -27.16
CA TYR A 114 -4.86 -1.69 -28.28
C TYR A 114 -5.48 -2.88 -29.04
N ASP A 115 -6.78 -3.14 -28.85
CA ASP A 115 -7.57 -4.12 -29.62
C ASP A 115 -6.87 -5.48 -29.75
N GLY A 116 -6.47 -6.05 -28.60
CA GLY A 116 -5.82 -7.35 -28.53
C GLY A 116 -4.33 -7.37 -28.87
N LYS A 117 -3.77 -6.34 -29.55
CA LYS A 117 -2.36 -6.31 -30.00
C LYS A 117 -1.33 -6.63 -28.90
N ILE A 118 -1.66 -6.35 -27.64
CA ILE A 118 -0.85 -6.68 -26.47
C ILE A 118 -1.69 -7.30 -25.36
N ARG A 119 -1.02 -8.06 -24.50
CA ARG A 119 -1.62 -8.68 -23.30
C ARG A 119 -0.68 -8.56 -22.10
N PHE A 120 -1.23 -8.61 -20.89
CA PHE A 120 -0.51 -8.69 -19.63
C PHE A 120 -0.81 -10.03 -18.92
N PRO A 121 -0.16 -11.14 -19.34
CA PRO A 121 -0.45 -12.47 -18.79
C PRO A 121 -0.01 -12.62 -17.31
N GLN A 122 0.97 -11.84 -16.86
CA GLN A 122 1.56 -11.95 -15.52
C GLN A 122 1.40 -10.66 -14.71
N ARG A 123 0.17 -10.14 -14.59
CA ARG A 123 -0.11 -8.87 -13.89
C ARG A 123 0.40 -8.86 -12.45
N GLU A 124 0.29 -10.00 -11.75
CA GLU A 124 0.79 -10.14 -10.38
C GLU A 124 2.30 -9.95 -10.29
N ARG A 125 3.07 -10.52 -11.23
CA ARG A 125 4.52 -10.36 -11.26
C ARG A 125 4.88 -8.88 -11.38
N VAL A 126 4.24 -8.16 -12.31
CA VAL A 126 4.47 -6.73 -12.52
C VAL A 126 4.10 -5.92 -11.27
N TYR A 127 2.95 -6.21 -10.66
CA TYR A 127 2.53 -5.54 -9.43
C TYR A 127 3.53 -5.74 -8.30
N SER A 128 3.93 -7.00 -8.04
CA SER A 128 4.86 -7.35 -6.97
C SER A 128 6.29 -6.88 -7.21
N SER A 129 6.74 -6.70 -8.46
CA SER A 129 8.07 -6.15 -8.75
C SER A 129 8.11 -4.64 -8.53
N ILE A 130 7.08 -3.93 -9.00
CA ILE A 130 7.01 -2.47 -8.91
C ILE A 130 6.63 -2.02 -7.48
N PHE A 131 5.55 -2.57 -6.93
CA PHE A 131 5.03 -2.22 -5.60
C PHE A 131 5.50 -3.23 -4.54
N HIS A 132 6.79 -3.56 -4.54
CA HIS A 132 7.35 -4.64 -3.72
C HIS A 132 7.27 -4.42 -2.20
N MET A 133 7.07 -3.17 -1.75
CA MET A 133 6.86 -2.85 -0.34
C MET A 133 5.39 -2.99 0.11
N ASN A 134 4.46 -3.16 -0.84
CA ASN A 134 3.03 -3.30 -0.52
C ASN A 134 2.72 -4.74 -0.11
N SER A 135 1.98 -4.87 0.98
CA SER A 135 1.51 -6.13 1.52
C SER A 135 0.16 -5.94 2.20
N PRO A 136 -0.57 -7.02 2.53
CA PRO A 136 -1.77 -6.97 3.36
C PRO A 136 -1.63 -6.20 4.69
N SER A 137 -0.39 -6.00 5.17
CA SER A 137 -0.09 -5.34 6.45
C SER A 137 0.56 -3.96 6.30
N ALA A 138 0.93 -3.54 5.09
CA ALA A 138 1.64 -2.28 4.85
C ALA A 138 1.41 -1.75 3.44
N MET A 139 1.14 -0.45 3.32
CA MET A 139 0.87 0.22 2.04
C MET A 139 1.79 1.42 1.84
N HIS A 140 2.42 1.48 0.67
CA HIS A 140 3.31 2.54 0.21
C HIS A 140 2.84 3.03 -1.16
N TYR A 141 2.28 4.24 -1.21
CA TYR A 141 1.76 4.83 -2.44
C TYR A 141 2.81 5.60 -3.25
N VAL A 142 3.86 6.09 -2.60
CA VAL A 142 4.92 6.86 -3.26
C VAL A 142 6.14 5.97 -3.41
N LEU A 143 6.54 5.72 -4.66
CA LEU A 143 7.78 5.01 -4.97
C LEU A 143 8.88 6.00 -5.29
N SER A 144 10.08 5.77 -4.72
CA SER A 144 11.26 6.55 -5.07
C SER A 144 11.70 6.23 -6.50
N THR A 145 12.00 7.26 -7.28
CA THR A 145 12.59 7.15 -8.62
C THR A 145 14.07 7.57 -8.63
N ASP A 146 14.71 7.67 -7.46
CA ASP A 146 16.12 8.02 -7.35
C ASP A 146 16.99 6.85 -7.86
N GLU A 147 17.93 7.15 -8.77
CA GLU A 147 18.90 6.18 -9.28
C GLU A 147 19.83 5.66 -8.17
N ASN A 148 20.01 6.41 -7.08
CA ASN A 148 20.82 6.01 -5.93
C ASN A 148 20.01 5.33 -4.81
N ASN A 149 18.76 4.92 -5.08
CA ASN A 149 17.92 4.30 -4.08
C ASN A 149 18.55 3.00 -3.56
N PRO A 150 18.89 2.88 -2.26
CA PRO A 150 19.49 1.67 -1.70
C PRO A 150 18.56 0.46 -1.73
N ASN A 151 17.25 0.69 -1.93
CA ASN A 151 16.23 -0.35 -2.07
C ASN A 151 15.91 -0.68 -3.54
N ALA A 152 16.70 -0.17 -4.50
CA ALA A 152 16.49 -0.50 -5.91
C ALA A 152 16.59 -2.02 -6.13
N ARG A 153 15.65 -2.56 -6.90
CA ARG A 153 15.57 -3.98 -7.25
C ARG A 153 15.51 -4.14 -8.77
N PRO A 154 16.00 -5.27 -9.31
CA PRO A 154 15.78 -5.57 -10.73
C PRO A 154 14.29 -5.51 -11.07
N LYS A 155 13.93 -4.90 -12.22
CA LYS A 155 12.55 -4.78 -12.71
C LYS A 155 11.62 -3.91 -11.87
N ASP A 156 12.17 -3.08 -11.00
CA ASP A 156 11.42 -2.06 -10.29
C ASP A 156 11.16 -0.84 -11.19
N LEU A 157 10.49 0.17 -10.64
CA LEU A 157 10.18 1.40 -11.38
C LEU A 157 11.44 2.17 -11.79
N THR A 158 12.48 2.18 -10.97
CA THR A 158 13.74 2.88 -11.25
C THR A 158 14.48 2.23 -12.43
N ASP A 159 14.53 0.90 -12.45
CA ASP A 159 15.10 0.12 -13.56
C ASP A 159 14.32 0.37 -14.86
N CYS A 160 12.98 0.37 -14.80
CA CYS A 160 12.14 0.70 -15.95
C CYS A 160 12.39 2.11 -16.49
N LEU A 161 12.53 3.10 -15.60
CA LEU A 161 12.83 4.50 -15.97
C LEU A 161 14.23 4.63 -16.58
N HIS A 162 15.22 3.92 -16.03
CA HIS A 162 16.58 3.91 -16.55
C HIS A 162 16.61 3.34 -17.97
N LYS A 163 15.96 2.20 -18.21
CA LYS A 163 15.82 1.59 -19.55
C LYS A 163 15.11 2.52 -20.53
N TYR A 164 14.02 3.16 -20.10
CA TYR A 164 13.29 4.12 -20.93
C TYR A 164 14.16 5.33 -21.33
N LYS A 165 14.93 5.88 -20.39
CA LYS A 165 15.88 6.97 -20.65
C LYS A 165 16.98 6.53 -21.62
N LYS A 166 17.56 5.35 -21.42
CA LYS A 166 18.57 4.75 -22.30
C LYS A 166 18.04 4.58 -23.73
N ILE A 167 16.81 4.08 -23.88
CA ILE A 167 16.14 3.99 -25.19
C ILE A 167 16.01 5.38 -25.84
N SER A 168 15.59 6.40 -25.10
CA SER A 168 15.48 7.78 -25.61
C SER A 168 16.81 8.36 -26.10
N GLU A 169 17.89 8.10 -25.36
CA GLU A 169 19.24 8.52 -25.71
C GLU A 169 19.71 7.82 -26.99
N MET A 170 19.56 6.50 -27.08
CA MET A 170 19.94 5.72 -28.28
C MET A 170 19.12 6.08 -29.52
N LEU A 171 17.82 6.37 -29.36
CA LEU A 171 16.96 6.83 -30.45
C LEU A 171 17.38 8.18 -31.04
N SER A 172 18.17 8.97 -30.30
CA SER A 172 18.68 10.25 -30.79
C SER A 172 19.85 10.07 -31.77
N ASP A 173 20.53 8.91 -31.76
CA ASP A 173 21.60 8.52 -32.70
C ASP A 173 21.48 7.03 -33.08
N TYR A 174 20.40 6.68 -33.78
CA TYR A 174 20.10 5.28 -34.14
C TYR A 174 20.92 4.74 -35.33
N LYS A 175 21.76 5.57 -35.97
CA LYS A 175 22.47 5.19 -37.22
C LYS A 175 23.62 4.20 -36.99
N SER A 176 24.09 4.06 -35.75
CA SER A 176 25.09 3.07 -35.37
C SER A 176 24.46 1.68 -35.24
N PHE A 177 25.09 0.66 -35.83
CA PHE A 177 24.67 -0.74 -35.74
C PHE A 177 24.44 -1.19 -34.29
N ASN A 178 25.39 -0.86 -33.39
CA ASN A 178 25.30 -1.22 -31.98
C ASN A 178 24.08 -0.56 -31.31
N ASN A 179 23.70 0.65 -31.74
CA ASN A 179 22.55 1.35 -31.18
C ASN A 179 21.24 0.76 -31.69
N CYS A 180 21.12 0.42 -32.98
CA CYS A 180 19.91 -0.20 -33.54
C CYS A 180 19.52 -1.49 -32.80
N ILE A 181 20.46 -2.42 -32.63
CA ILE A 181 20.18 -3.68 -31.94
C ILE A 181 19.96 -3.46 -30.45
N SER A 182 20.75 -2.59 -29.82
CA SER A 182 20.55 -2.26 -28.40
C SER A 182 19.17 -1.66 -28.15
N ILE A 183 18.65 -0.82 -29.06
CA ILE A 183 17.27 -0.32 -28.96
C ILE A 183 16.27 -1.46 -28.94
N ILE A 184 16.39 -2.46 -29.82
CA ILE A 184 15.47 -3.61 -29.82
C ILE A 184 15.56 -4.38 -28.51
N ILE A 185 16.77 -4.71 -28.05
CA ILE A 185 16.98 -5.49 -26.82
C ILE A 185 16.43 -4.75 -25.60
N GLU A 186 16.77 -3.47 -25.44
CA GLU A 186 16.29 -2.67 -24.31
C GLU A 186 14.77 -2.46 -24.36
N THR A 187 14.19 -2.32 -25.56
CA THR A 187 12.73 -2.22 -25.73
C THR A 187 12.03 -3.55 -25.40
N LEU A 188 12.63 -4.69 -25.75
CA LEU A 188 12.15 -6.01 -25.37
C LEU A 188 12.20 -6.21 -23.85
N ASP A 189 13.31 -5.88 -23.23
CA ASP A 189 13.52 -6.04 -21.79
C ASP A 189 12.56 -5.14 -21.00
N LEU A 190 12.42 -3.87 -21.39
CA LEU A 190 11.46 -2.96 -20.78
C LEU A 190 10.00 -3.41 -20.98
N SER A 191 9.65 -3.91 -22.17
CA SER A 191 8.32 -4.49 -22.42
C SER A 191 8.06 -5.66 -21.49
N TYR A 192 9.05 -6.53 -21.33
CA TYR A 192 8.97 -7.68 -20.44
C TYR A 192 8.85 -7.25 -18.97
N ASP A 193 9.59 -6.25 -18.50
CA ASP A 193 9.49 -5.77 -17.12
C ASP A 193 8.11 -5.21 -16.80
N LEU A 194 7.55 -4.43 -17.73
CA LEU A 194 6.17 -3.93 -17.67
C LEU A 194 5.11 -5.01 -17.92
N GLY A 195 5.53 -6.22 -18.26
CA GLY A 195 4.67 -7.39 -18.50
C GLY A 195 3.87 -7.34 -19.78
N ILE A 196 4.28 -6.51 -20.74
CA ILE A 196 3.69 -6.41 -22.08
C ILE A 196 4.12 -7.63 -22.89
N ALA A 197 3.16 -8.44 -23.30
CA ALA A 197 3.36 -9.61 -24.15
C ALA A 197 2.60 -9.47 -25.47
N ALA A 198 3.04 -10.23 -26.47
CA ALA A 198 2.35 -10.31 -27.76
C ALA A 198 0.98 -11.00 -27.62
N GLU A 199 0.11 -10.73 -28.58
CA GLU A 199 -1.01 -11.62 -28.84
C GLU A 199 -0.56 -12.95 -29.48
N HIS A 200 -1.43 -13.95 -29.46
CA HIS A 200 -1.15 -15.29 -30.00
C HIS A 200 -0.92 -15.31 -31.53
N GLU A 201 -1.40 -14.29 -32.25
CA GLU A 201 -1.24 -14.23 -33.70
C GLU A 201 0.13 -13.67 -34.09
N ILE A 202 0.89 -14.49 -34.81
CA ILE A 202 2.17 -14.08 -35.38
C ILE A 202 1.92 -13.24 -36.64
N ARG A 203 2.47 -12.02 -36.66
CA ARG A 203 2.28 -11.05 -37.76
C ARG A 203 3.58 -10.80 -38.53
N ASP A 204 3.45 -10.35 -39.77
CA ASP A 204 4.59 -9.93 -40.58
C ASP A 204 5.39 -8.80 -39.91
N GLY A 205 6.72 -8.89 -39.94
CA GLY A 205 7.61 -7.97 -39.25
C GLY A 205 7.65 -8.13 -37.72
N GLN A 206 6.94 -9.10 -37.14
CA GLN A 206 7.00 -9.33 -35.71
C GLN A 206 8.37 -9.87 -35.29
N ILE A 207 8.86 -9.35 -34.16
CA ILE A 207 10.12 -9.76 -33.58
C ILE A 207 9.88 -10.99 -32.69
N LEU A 208 10.61 -12.06 -32.94
CA LEU A 208 10.65 -13.28 -32.13
C LEU A 208 11.92 -13.30 -31.29
N TRP A 209 11.79 -13.60 -30.00
CA TRP A 209 12.91 -13.79 -29.08
C TRP A 209 12.97 -15.27 -28.70
N PHE A 210 14.04 -15.99 -29.11
CA PHE A 210 14.10 -17.46 -29.02
C PHE A 210 12.80 -18.14 -29.50
N ASP A 211 12.38 -17.82 -30.73
CA ASP A 211 11.15 -18.33 -31.38
C ASP A 211 9.83 -17.99 -30.67
N THR A 212 9.88 -17.18 -29.61
CA THR A 212 8.68 -16.73 -28.89
C THR A 212 8.23 -15.36 -29.42
N PRO A 213 6.95 -15.18 -29.79
CA PRO A 213 6.46 -13.90 -30.28
C PRO A 213 6.51 -12.81 -29.21
N THR A 214 7.03 -11.64 -29.58
CA THR A 214 7.14 -10.48 -28.70
C THR A 214 6.12 -9.40 -29.06
N ALA A 215 5.85 -8.47 -28.15
CA ALA A 215 4.95 -7.35 -28.40
C ALA A 215 5.52 -6.30 -29.39
N LEU A 216 6.72 -6.53 -29.91
CA LEU A 216 7.40 -5.64 -30.84
C LEU A 216 7.18 -6.11 -32.28
N ASN A 217 6.89 -5.15 -33.14
CA ASN A 217 6.84 -5.34 -34.58
C ASN A 217 7.74 -4.28 -35.22
N ILE A 218 8.66 -4.71 -36.08
CA ILE A 218 9.64 -3.80 -36.70
C ILE A 218 8.98 -2.74 -37.59
N ASN A 219 7.81 -3.06 -38.15
CA ASN A 219 7.02 -2.14 -38.96
C ASN A 219 6.33 -1.07 -38.10
N GLU A 220 6.13 -1.33 -36.81
CA GLU A 220 5.38 -0.48 -35.87
C GLU A 220 6.17 -0.15 -34.58
N ILE A 221 7.50 0.02 -34.64
CA ILE A 221 8.33 0.28 -33.44
C ILE A 221 7.89 1.52 -32.66
N GLY A 222 7.52 2.60 -33.37
CA GLY A 222 6.94 3.79 -32.73
C GLY A 222 5.70 3.44 -31.90
N ALA A 223 4.80 2.62 -32.42
CA ALA A 223 3.63 2.16 -31.67
C ALA A 223 4.01 1.25 -30.49
N ALA A 224 5.08 0.45 -30.60
CA ALA A 224 5.58 -0.34 -29.47
C ALA A 224 6.08 0.55 -28.33
N ILE A 225 6.83 1.61 -28.65
CA ILE A 225 7.30 2.59 -27.67
C ILE A 225 6.14 3.36 -27.06
N GLU A 226 5.12 3.73 -27.85
CA GLU A 226 3.91 4.36 -27.35
C GLU A 226 3.18 3.47 -26.32
N ARG A 227 3.07 2.16 -26.59
CA ARG A 227 2.49 1.17 -25.66
C ARG A 227 3.27 1.09 -24.35
N ILE A 228 4.60 1.07 -24.44
CA ILE A 228 5.50 1.11 -23.28
C ILE A 228 5.28 2.40 -22.48
N GLU A 229 5.29 3.56 -23.16
CA GLU A 229 5.11 4.88 -22.56
C GLU A 229 3.79 4.98 -21.81
N ARG A 230 2.68 4.53 -22.42
CA ARG A 230 1.36 4.52 -21.77
C ARG A 230 1.33 3.61 -20.54
N THR A 231 1.96 2.44 -20.63
CA THR A 231 2.02 1.49 -19.50
C THR A 231 2.86 2.05 -18.36
N LEU A 232 4.04 2.60 -18.68
CA LEU A 232 4.94 3.23 -17.71
C LEU A 232 4.29 4.46 -17.05
N ASN A 233 3.62 5.32 -17.82
CA ASN A 233 2.91 6.48 -17.28
C ASN A 233 1.73 6.08 -16.37
N THR A 234 1.08 4.95 -16.66
CA THR A 234 0.06 4.38 -15.76
C THR A 234 0.66 3.97 -14.42
N VAL A 235 1.83 3.31 -14.44
CA VAL A 235 2.58 2.97 -13.23
C VAL A 235 3.02 4.22 -12.46
N LEU A 236 3.55 5.23 -13.16
CA LEU A 236 3.99 6.49 -12.56
C LEU A 236 2.83 7.21 -11.89
N PHE A 237 1.67 7.26 -12.54
CA PHE A 237 0.45 7.81 -11.94
C PHE A 237 0.07 7.10 -10.64
N MET A 238 0.04 5.76 -10.64
CA MET A 238 -0.30 4.98 -9.44
C MET A 238 0.73 5.08 -8.32
N SER A 239 1.99 5.41 -8.65
CA SER A 239 3.07 5.62 -7.68
C SER A 239 3.29 7.09 -7.30
N ASN A 240 2.37 7.98 -7.68
CA ASN A 240 2.41 9.42 -7.46
C ASN A 240 3.68 10.11 -8.01
N ASN A 241 4.13 9.64 -9.17
CA ASN A 241 5.28 10.18 -9.90
C ASN A 241 4.84 10.94 -11.16
N LYS A 242 5.69 11.86 -11.63
CA LYS A 242 5.42 12.62 -12.86
C LYS A 242 5.54 11.70 -14.08
N PRO A 243 4.69 11.90 -15.11
CA PRO A 243 4.79 11.13 -16.35
C PRO A 243 6.12 11.43 -17.06
N VAL A 244 6.63 10.44 -17.78
CA VAL A 244 7.80 10.60 -18.65
C VAL A 244 7.45 11.42 -19.88
N ALA A 245 8.45 12.11 -20.43
CA ALA A 245 8.31 12.78 -21.72
C ALA A 245 8.18 11.75 -22.84
N SER A 246 7.36 12.08 -23.83
CA SER A 246 7.10 11.19 -24.94
C SER A 246 8.31 11.04 -25.87
N ILE A 247 8.61 9.81 -26.29
CA ILE A 247 9.74 9.53 -27.20
C ILE A 247 9.35 8.71 -28.43
N TYR A 248 8.11 8.24 -28.56
CA TYR A 248 7.71 7.40 -29.70
C TYR A 248 7.91 8.09 -31.05
N HIS A 249 7.79 9.43 -31.09
CA HIS A 249 8.03 10.24 -32.28
C HIS A 249 9.48 10.19 -32.78
N LYS A 250 10.44 9.81 -31.93
CA LYS A 250 11.86 9.64 -32.31
C LYS A 250 12.09 8.33 -33.09
N ALA A 251 11.20 7.35 -32.95
CA ALA A 251 11.33 6.02 -33.53
C ALA A 251 10.58 5.87 -34.87
N GLN A 252 10.59 6.91 -35.72
CA GLN A 252 9.87 6.87 -36.99
C GLN A 252 10.35 5.69 -37.85
N SER A 253 9.39 4.83 -38.21
CA SER A 253 9.61 3.41 -38.44
C SER A 253 10.40 3.08 -39.69
N HIS A 254 10.28 3.86 -40.77
CA HIS A 254 10.81 3.43 -42.06
C HIS A 254 12.35 3.37 -42.08
N LEU A 255 13.04 4.42 -41.62
CA LEU A 255 14.51 4.42 -41.61
C LEU A 255 15.05 3.41 -40.61
N PHE A 256 14.49 3.39 -39.39
CA PHE A 256 14.89 2.44 -38.36
C PHE A 256 14.71 0.98 -38.82
N ARG A 257 13.59 0.66 -39.47
CA ARG A 257 13.32 -0.65 -40.05
C ARG A 257 14.38 -1.05 -41.09
N GLU A 258 14.68 -0.18 -42.04
CA GLU A 258 15.68 -0.48 -43.08
C GLU A 258 17.07 -0.74 -42.47
N PHE A 259 17.48 0.06 -41.48
CA PHE A 259 18.73 -0.17 -40.76
C PHE A 259 18.74 -1.51 -40.03
N VAL A 260 17.66 -1.85 -39.32
CA VAL A 260 17.55 -3.12 -38.60
C VAL A 260 17.58 -4.30 -39.58
N LEU A 261 16.81 -4.26 -40.67
CA LEU A 261 16.76 -5.34 -41.65
C LEU A 261 18.11 -5.53 -42.35
N GLY A 262 18.76 -4.44 -42.79
CA GLY A 262 20.08 -4.50 -43.40
C GLY A 262 21.10 -5.15 -42.47
N HIS A 263 21.11 -4.73 -41.21
CA HIS A 263 22.05 -5.25 -40.23
C HIS A 263 21.77 -6.69 -39.78
N MET A 264 20.50 -7.09 -39.68
CA MET A 264 20.13 -8.48 -39.38
C MET A 264 20.55 -9.44 -40.51
N SER A 265 20.51 -8.97 -41.77
CA SER A 265 20.97 -9.75 -42.91
C SER A 265 22.49 -10.00 -42.87
N GLU A 266 23.28 -9.02 -42.41
CA GLU A 266 24.75 -9.11 -42.31
C GLU A 266 25.22 -9.94 -41.09
N HIS A 267 24.39 -10.07 -40.05
CA HIS A 267 24.81 -10.60 -38.74
C HIS A 267 23.84 -11.66 -38.14
N ARG A 268 23.16 -12.41 -39.01
CA ARG A 268 22.10 -13.39 -38.66
C ARG A 268 22.42 -14.35 -37.51
N ASN A 269 23.66 -14.80 -37.36
CA ASN A 269 24.07 -15.78 -36.34
C ASN A 269 24.51 -15.16 -35.00
N ARG A 270 24.47 -13.83 -34.86
CA ARG A 270 24.97 -13.14 -33.64
C ARG A 270 23.88 -12.78 -32.64
N PHE A 271 22.59 -12.92 -33.00
CA PHE A 271 21.49 -12.45 -32.16
C PHE A 271 20.38 -13.50 -32.03
N PRO A 272 19.80 -13.68 -30.83
CA PRO A 272 18.69 -14.60 -30.59
C PRO A 272 17.33 -14.03 -31.05
N VAL A 273 17.35 -13.17 -32.07
CA VAL A 273 16.20 -12.42 -32.58
C VAL A 273 15.91 -12.85 -34.00
N THR A 274 14.65 -13.16 -34.30
CA THR A 274 14.19 -13.44 -35.67
C THR A 274 13.05 -12.48 -36.03
N ILE A 275 12.96 -12.08 -37.29
CA ILE A 275 11.88 -11.22 -37.79
C ILE A 275 11.00 -12.04 -38.73
N VAL A 276 9.72 -12.13 -38.42
CA VAL A 276 8.75 -12.87 -39.25
C VAL A 276 8.64 -12.23 -40.63
N GLY A 277 8.65 -13.04 -41.69
CA GLY A 277 8.54 -12.59 -43.07
C GLY A 277 9.84 -12.01 -43.66
N HIS A 278 10.91 -11.94 -42.87
CA HIS A 278 12.22 -11.49 -43.31
C HIS A 278 13.28 -12.55 -42.96
N SER A 279 13.73 -13.29 -43.97
CA SER A 279 14.77 -14.34 -43.85
C SER A 279 16.17 -13.81 -44.08
#